data_AF-A0A1I1CA86-F1
#
_entry.id   AF-A0A1I1CA86-F1
#
_cell.length_a   1.000
_cell.length_b   1.000
_cell.length_c   1.000
_cell.angle_alpha   90.00
_cell.angle_beta   90.00
_cell.angle_gamma   90.00
#
_symmetry.space_group_name_H-M   'P 1'
#
loop_
_entity.id
_entity.type
_entity.pdbx_description
1 polymer ?
#
loop_
_entity_poly.entity_id
_entity_poly.type
_entity_poly.pdbx_seq_one_letter_code
_entity_poly.pdbx_strand_id
1 'polypeptide(L)'
;MLLKSATNPARSLDGAVAEAIGWSRQVEKRRDSESGETIKTTIWFMADGRKAAKLPYYTANMQHAFDLAQQFAPDNFGGCSWEDGKGSARLNDGPYVQAATPQIALCIAVLLLLH
;
A
#
# COMPACT_ATOMS: atom_id res chain seq x y z
N MET A 1 0.84 -13.76 -3.40
CA MET A 1 0.81 -12.38 -2.88
C MET A 1 1.19 -11.42 -3.99
N LEU A 2 0.25 -10.61 -4.50
CA LEU A 2 0.38 -9.79 -5.72
C LEU A 2 1.62 -8.87 -5.74
N LEU A 3 2.01 -8.34 -4.58
CA LEU A 3 3.19 -7.48 -4.46
C LEU A 3 4.51 -8.20 -4.74
N LYS A 4 4.61 -9.52 -4.47
CA LYS A 4 5.85 -10.29 -4.66
C LYS A 4 6.27 -10.40 -6.14
N SER A 5 5.30 -10.30 -7.05
CA SER A 5 5.54 -10.34 -8.51
C SER A 5 5.48 -8.94 -9.15
N ALA A 6 5.36 -7.87 -8.37
CA ALA A 6 5.27 -6.52 -8.90
C ALA A 6 6.64 -6.06 -9.41
N THR A 7 6.69 -5.56 -10.64
CA THR A 7 7.90 -4.98 -11.25
C THR A 7 7.99 -3.48 -11.07
N ASN A 8 6.87 -2.80 -10.77
CA ASN A 8 6.78 -1.36 -10.59
C ASN A 8 5.71 -0.99 -9.56
N PRO A 9 5.80 0.19 -8.94
CA PRO A 9 4.71 0.75 -8.14
C PRO A 9 3.43 0.94 -8.96
N ALA A 10 2.27 0.74 -8.34
CA ALA A 10 0.98 0.96 -9.02
C ALA A 10 -0.14 1.23 -8.02
N ARG A 11 -1.11 2.07 -8.44
CA ARG A 11 -2.29 2.40 -7.62
C ARG A 11 -3.17 1.19 -7.30
N SER A 12 -3.21 0.19 -8.18
CA SER A 12 -3.88 -1.09 -7.91
C SER A 12 -3.20 -1.87 -6.79
N LEU A 13 -1.87 -1.82 -6.71
CA LEU A 13 -1.10 -2.44 -5.61
C LEU A 13 -1.32 -1.69 -4.31
N ASP A 14 -1.34 -0.35 -4.33
CA ASP A 14 -1.68 0.46 -3.16
C ASP A 14 -3.07 0.11 -2.62
N GLY A 15 -4.03 -0.10 -3.53
CA GLY A 15 -5.37 -0.56 -3.17
C GLY A 15 -5.37 -1.95 -2.54
N ALA A 16 -4.58 -2.88 -3.09
CA ALA A 16 -4.44 -4.23 -2.51
C ALA A 16 -3.78 -4.21 -1.12
N VAL A 17 -2.80 -3.32 -0.89
CA VAL A 17 -2.24 -3.09 0.46
C VAL A 17 -3.32 -2.56 1.40
N ALA A 18 -4.08 -1.55 0.97
CA ALA A 18 -5.16 -0.97 1.77
C ALA A 18 -6.23 -2.01 2.16
N GLU A 19 -6.67 -2.82 1.19
CA GLU A 19 -7.63 -3.91 1.44
C GLU A 19 -7.06 -4.94 2.43
N ALA A 20 -5.77 -5.29 2.30
CA ALA A 20 -5.12 -6.23 3.21
C ALA A 20 -5.02 -5.71 4.66
N ILE A 21 -5.00 -4.39 4.86
CA ILE A 21 -5.02 -3.76 6.19
C ILE A 21 -6.44 -3.36 6.65
N GLY A 22 -7.48 -3.91 6.02
CA GLY A 22 -8.87 -3.75 6.43
C GLY A 22 -9.57 -2.49 5.91
N TRP A 23 -8.96 -1.74 4.98
CA TRP A 23 -9.69 -0.67 4.29
C TRP A 23 -10.70 -1.28 3.32
N SER A 24 -11.77 -0.52 3.04
CA SER A 24 -12.76 -0.87 2.03
C SER A 24 -12.90 0.23 0.99
N ARG A 25 -13.48 -0.11 -0.17
CA ARG A 25 -13.75 0.84 -1.24
C ARG A 25 -15.20 0.77 -1.71
N GLN A 26 -15.73 1.91 -2.11
CA GLN A 26 -17.01 2.03 -2.81
C GLN A 26 -16.79 2.74 -4.13
N VAL A 27 -17.49 2.30 -5.18
CA VAL A 27 -17.44 2.94 -6.50
C VAL A 27 -18.72 3.73 -6.68
N GLU A 28 -18.61 5.05 -6.63
CA GLU A 28 -19.71 5.94 -6.97
C GLU A 28 -19.71 6.18 -8.47
N LYS A 29 -20.89 6.09 -9.07
CA LYS A 29 -21.13 6.51 -10.45
C LYS A 29 -21.80 7.87 -10.39
N ARG A 30 -21.12 8.90 -10.90
CA ARG A 30 -21.70 10.24 -11.08
C ARG A 30 -21.83 10.51 -12.56
N ARG A 31 -22.94 11.10 -12.97
CA ARG A 31 -23.07 11.65 -14.31
C ARG A 31 -22.45 13.03 -14.33
N ASP A 32 -21.48 13.22 -15.22
CA ASP A 32 -20.88 14.51 -15.46
C ASP A 32 -21.94 15.46 -16.06
N SER A 33 -22.07 16.64 -15.47
CA SER A 33 -23.12 17.59 -15.85
C SER A 33 -22.85 18.29 -17.18
N GLU A 34 -21.60 18.30 -17.64
CA GLU A 34 -21.17 19.02 -18.84
C GLU A 34 -21.10 18.10 -20.07
N SER A 35 -20.52 16.91 -19.92
CA SER A 35 -20.38 15.90 -20.97
C SER A 35 -21.48 14.85 -21.01
N GLY A 36 -22.24 14.69 -19.92
CA GLY A 36 -23.25 13.63 -19.78
C GLY A 36 -22.66 12.22 -19.57
N GLU A 37 -21.33 12.08 -19.52
CA GLU A 37 -20.64 10.81 -19.31
C GLU A 37 -20.77 10.30 -17.87
N THR A 38 -20.67 8.96 -17.69
CA THR A 38 -20.66 8.37 -16.34
C THR A 38 -19.22 8.28 -15.82
N ILE A 39 -18.88 9.17 -14.89
CA ILE A 39 -17.62 9.15 -14.15
C ILE A 39 -17.74 8.13 -13.02
N LYS A 40 -16.77 7.21 -12.95
CA LYS A 40 -16.61 6.29 -11.83
C LYS A 40 -15.56 6.84 -10.88
N THR A 41 -15.96 7.13 -9.64
CA THR A 41 -15.05 7.60 -8.59
C THR A 41 -14.96 6.55 -7.50
N THR A 42 -13.74 6.11 -7.21
CA THR A 42 -13.47 5.19 -6.10
C THR A 42 -13.28 5.99 -4.81
N ILE A 43 -14.11 5.72 -3.83
CA ILE A 43 -14.01 6.27 -2.47
C ILE A 43 -13.45 5.18 -1.56
N TRP A 44 -12.46 5.54 -0.77
CA TRP A 44 -11.83 4.65 0.20
C TRP A 44 -12.31 4.97 1.62
N PHE A 45 -12.50 3.93 2.41
CA PHE A 45 -12.84 3.99 3.83
C PHE A 45 -11.80 3.22 4.63
N MET A 46 -11.32 3.81 5.71
CA MET A 46 -10.38 3.18 6.63
C MET A 46 -11.07 2.05 7.40
N ALA A 47 -10.29 1.23 8.12
CA ALA A 47 -10.82 0.09 8.88
C ALA A 47 -11.87 0.48 9.94
N ASP A 48 -11.82 1.71 10.45
CA ASP A 48 -12.81 2.26 11.39
C ASP A 48 -14.07 2.85 10.72
N GLY A 49 -14.20 2.69 9.41
CA GLY A 49 -15.34 3.18 8.62
C GLY A 49 -15.27 4.67 8.26
N ARG A 50 -14.25 5.42 8.71
CA ARG A 50 -14.09 6.82 8.30
C ARG A 50 -13.65 6.90 6.84
N LYS A 51 -14.25 7.84 6.10
CA LYS A 51 -13.85 8.14 4.73
C LYS A 51 -12.40 8.63 4.70
N ALA A 52 -11.55 7.96 3.93
CA ALA A 52 -10.17 8.36 3.73
C ALA A 52 -10.13 9.61 2.82
N ALA A 53 -9.29 10.58 3.16
CA ALA A 53 -9.06 11.74 2.31
C ALA A 53 -8.44 11.32 0.96
N LYS A 54 -7.49 10.40 1.00
CA LYS A 54 -6.83 9.83 -0.18
C LYS A 54 -6.22 8.48 0.18
N LEU A 55 -6.22 7.55 -0.78
CA LEU A 55 -5.44 6.32 -0.67
C LEU A 55 -3.93 6.66 -0.70
N PRO A 56 -3.12 6.29 0.30
CA PRO A 56 -1.69 6.53 0.29
C PRO A 56 -0.98 5.88 -0.90
N TYR A 57 0.18 6.39 -1.28
CA TYR A 57 1.04 5.81 -2.33
C TYR A 57 2.01 4.81 -1.72
N TYR A 58 1.49 3.76 -1.09
CA TYR A 58 2.29 2.77 -0.35
C TYR A 58 3.45 2.20 -1.16
N THR A 59 3.24 1.87 -2.43
CA THR A 59 4.25 1.23 -3.29
C THR A 59 5.20 2.21 -3.97
N ALA A 60 4.87 3.51 -4.01
CA ALA A 60 5.64 4.52 -4.76
C ALA A 60 6.31 5.57 -3.87
N ASN A 61 5.84 5.76 -2.63
CA ASN A 61 6.35 6.78 -1.72
C ASN A 61 6.86 6.12 -0.44
N MET A 62 8.14 6.35 -0.14
CA MET A 62 8.81 5.72 1.00
C MET A 62 8.23 6.17 2.35
N GLN A 63 7.83 7.44 2.48
CA GLN A 63 7.19 7.92 3.71
C GLN A 63 5.87 7.19 3.96
N HIS A 64 5.02 7.02 2.95
CA HIS A 64 3.77 6.27 3.12
C HIS A 64 3.99 4.79 3.46
N ALA A 65 5.01 4.15 2.89
CA ALA A 65 5.39 2.78 3.24
C ALA A 65 5.91 2.69 4.68
N PHE A 66 6.68 3.68 5.12
CA PHE A 66 7.17 3.79 6.49
C PHE A 66 6.03 4.06 7.48
N ASP A 67 5.11 4.98 7.18
CA ASP A 67 3.95 5.26 8.02
C ASP A 67 3.08 4.01 8.20
N LEU A 68 2.94 3.20 7.14
CA LEU A 68 2.29 1.89 7.21
C LEU A 68 3.02 0.96 8.20
N ALA A 69 4.35 0.89 8.12
CA ALA A 69 5.14 0.08 9.06
C ALA A 69 4.97 0.60 10.50
N GLN A 70 5.02 1.90 10.73
CA GLN A 70 4.79 2.49 12.05
C GLN A 70 3.40 2.22 12.60
N GLN A 71 2.38 2.18 11.74
CA GLN A 71 1.01 1.88 12.14
C GLN A 71 0.84 0.45 12.67
N PHE A 72 1.49 -0.53 12.04
CA PHE A 72 1.28 -1.96 12.33
C PHE A 72 2.43 -2.61 13.11
N ALA A 73 3.55 -1.92 13.22
CA ALA A 73 4.79 -2.40 13.82
C ALA A 73 5.54 -1.23 14.52
N PRO A 74 4.89 -0.46 15.42
CA PRO A 74 5.46 0.76 16.01
C PRO A 74 6.72 0.50 16.84
N ASP A 75 6.78 -0.64 17.52
CA ASP A 75 7.91 -1.01 18.39
C ASP A 75 8.97 -1.87 17.68
N ASN A 76 8.81 -2.07 16.37
CA ASN A 76 9.69 -2.96 15.62
C ASN A 76 10.92 -2.21 15.10
N PHE A 77 12.09 -2.81 15.30
CA PHE A 77 13.34 -2.41 14.67
C PHE A 77 13.41 -2.99 13.27
N GLY A 78 13.70 -2.16 12.28
CA GLY A 78 13.83 -2.64 10.92
C GLY A 78 14.48 -1.64 10.01
N GLY A 79 14.59 -2.03 8.75
CA GLY A 79 15.20 -1.19 7.75
C GLY A 79 14.86 -1.64 6.36
N CYS A 80 15.07 -0.73 5.41
CA CYS A 80 15.08 -1.02 4.00
C CYS A 80 16.41 -0.63 3.39
N SER A 81 16.81 -1.34 2.36
CA SER A 81 17.94 -0.99 1.50
C SER A 81 17.51 -1.10 0.04
N TRP A 82 18.28 -0.50 -0.85
CA TRP A 82 18.08 -0.63 -2.28
C TRP A 82 19.41 -0.79 -3.00
N GLU A 83 19.34 -1.47 -4.12
CA GLU A 83 20.39 -1.64 -5.12
C GLU A 83 19.76 -1.43 -6.51
N ASP A 84 20.58 -1.44 -7.56
CA ASP A 84 20.08 -1.20 -8.92
C ASP A 84 18.98 -2.20 -9.30
N GLY A 85 17.75 -1.68 -9.41
CA GLY A 85 16.56 -2.45 -9.82
C GLY A 85 15.91 -3.30 -8.73
N LYS A 86 16.36 -3.24 -7.46
CA LYS A 86 15.79 -4.02 -6.35
C LYS A 86 15.75 -3.24 -5.05
N GLY A 87 14.73 -3.52 -4.25
CA GLY A 87 14.64 -3.10 -2.87
C GLY A 87 14.56 -4.30 -1.93
N SER A 88 15.08 -4.11 -0.73
CA SER A 88 14.99 -5.09 0.34
C SER A 88 14.44 -4.46 1.62
N ALA A 89 13.73 -5.23 2.42
CA ALA A 89 13.24 -4.80 3.73
C ALA A 89 13.22 -5.96 4.71
N ARG A 90 13.42 -5.64 6.00
CA ARG A 90 13.24 -6.56 7.12
C ARG A 90 12.70 -5.78 8.31
N LEU A 91 11.73 -6.37 9.00
CA LEU A 91 11.17 -5.88 10.26
C LEU A 91 11.41 -6.95 11.32
N ASN A 92 12.09 -6.60 12.41
CA ASN A 92 12.54 -7.47 13.49
C ASN A 92 13.21 -8.76 12.98
N ASP A 93 12.87 -9.88 13.62
CA ASP A 93 13.25 -11.24 13.25
C ASP A 93 12.42 -11.80 12.09
N GLY A 94 11.58 -10.97 11.47
CA GLY A 94 10.81 -11.33 10.29
C GLY A 94 11.69 -11.69 9.09
N PRO A 95 11.09 -12.27 8.04
CA PRO A 95 11.82 -12.69 6.85
C PRO A 95 12.46 -11.50 6.14
N TYR A 96 13.62 -11.74 5.53
CA TYR A 96 14.21 -10.80 4.59
C TYR A 96 13.40 -10.80 3.29
N VAL A 97 12.84 -9.65 2.93
CA VAL A 97 11.97 -9.50 1.77
C VAL A 97 12.71 -8.73 0.68
N GLN A 98 12.66 -9.24 -0.55
CA GLN A 98 13.12 -8.52 -1.73
C GLN A 98 11.95 -8.24 -2.68
N ALA A 99 11.98 -7.08 -3.33
CA ALA A 99 11.01 -6.66 -4.34
C ALA A 99 11.65 -5.70 -5.35
N ALA A 100 10.87 -5.24 -6.34
CA ALA A 100 11.36 -4.29 -7.34
C ALA A 100 11.77 -2.92 -6.74
N THR A 101 11.20 -2.52 -5.61
CA THR A 101 11.51 -1.26 -4.92
C THR A 101 11.50 -1.44 -3.40
N PRO A 102 12.22 -0.60 -2.62
CA PRO A 102 12.25 -0.72 -1.16
C PRO A 102 10.87 -0.47 -0.53
N GLN A 103 10.03 0.37 -1.15
CA GLN A 103 8.66 0.62 -0.72
C GLN A 103 7.81 -0.65 -0.81
N ILE A 104 7.87 -1.36 -1.95
CA ILE A 104 7.15 -2.62 -2.13
C ILE A 104 7.67 -3.69 -1.17
N ALA A 105 9.00 -3.79 -1.00
CA ALA A 105 9.60 -4.73 -0.06
C ALA A 105 9.12 -4.47 1.38
N LEU A 106 9.07 -3.19 1.80
CA LEU A 106 8.58 -2.80 3.12
C LEU A 106 7.09 -3.11 3.29
N CYS A 107 6.24 -2.80 2.31
CA CYS A 107 4.83 -3.18 2.36
C CYS A 107 4.64 -4.69 2.51
N ILE A 108 5.39 -5.51 1.76
CA ILE A 108 5.33 -6.98 1.91
C ILE A 108 5.79 -7.40 3.32
N ALA A 109 6.88 -6.83 3.83
CA ALA A 109 7.37 -7.15 5.17
C ALA A 109 6.31 -6.85 6.25
N VAL A 110 5.61 -5.72 6.16
CA VAL A 110 4.49 -5.39 7.07
C VAL A 110 3.35 -6.39 6.93
N LEU A 111 2.92 -6.69 5.70
CA LEU A 111 1.80 -7.61 5.47
C LEU A 111 2.10 -9.04 5.93
N LEU A 112 3.37 -9.46 5.95
CA LEU A 112 3.79 -10.74 6.52
C LEU A 112 3.76 -10.78 8.05
N LEU A 113 3.64 -9.64 8.75
CA LEU A 113 3.43 -9.60 10.20
C LEU A 113 1.94 -9.72 10.58
N LEU A 114 1.04 -9.50 9.62
CA LEU A 114 -0.41 -9.53 9.85
C LEU A 114 -1.01 -10.94 9.70
N HIS A 115 -0.20 -11.94 9.33
CA HIS A 115 -0.59 -13.32 9.05
C HIS A 115 0.41 -14.29 9.67
#